data_AF-A0A1M6M9R8-F1
#
_entry.id   AF-A0A1M6M9R8-F1
#
_cell.length_a   1.000
_cell.length_b   1.000
_cell.length_c   1.000
_cell.angle_alpha   90.00
_cell.angle_beta   90.00
_cell.angle_gamma   90.00
#
_symmetry.space_group_name_H-M   'P 1'
#
loop_
_entity.id
_entity.type
_entity.pdbx_description
1 polymer ?
#
loop_
_entity_poly.entity_id
_entity_poly.type
_entity_poly.pdbx_seq_one_letter_code
_entity_poly.pdbx_strand_id
1 'polypeptide(L)'
;MNILYTIGHSNLTTENFVKLLRKYGVNCVVDVRSTPYSKFTPQFNEMELKNFFNQNGVYYIGMGREFGARRNNKKLYTMDGYLDNERMADYFAANMILGNVYDYYYSLEDENFIDRIGC
;
A
#
# COMPACT_ATOMS: atom_id res chain seq x y z
N MET A 1 14.59 -6.21 13.19
CA MET A 1 14.53 -6.05 11.72
C MET A 1 13.06 -5.98 11.36
N ASN A 2 12.60 -4.93 10.67
CA ASN A 2 11.19 -4.79 10.28
C ASN A 2 11.12 -4.93 8.74
N ILE A 3 10.39 -5.95 8.26
CA ILE A 3 10.24 -6.22 6.82
C ILE A 3 8.96 -5.53 6.34
N LEU A 4 9.02 -4.87 5.18
CA LEU A 4 7.86 -4.23 4.56
C LEU A 4 7.50 -4.94 3.26
N TYR A 5 6.21 -5.22 3.10
CA TYR A 5 5.64 -5.87 1.94
C TYR A 5 4.67 -4.94 1.22
N THR A 6 4.63 -5.02 -0.10
CA THR A 6 3.59 -4.38 -0.92
C THR A 6 2.76 -5.41 -1.66
N ILE A 7 1.48 -5.08 -1.85
CA ILE A 7 0.49 -5.95 -2.47
C ILE A 7 -0.56 -5.08 -3.18
N GLY A 8 -0.82 -5.38 -4.44
CA GLY A 8 -1.91 -4.81 -5.21
C GLY A 8 -3.20 -5.61 -5.02
N HIS A 9 -4.33 -5.02 -5.40
CA HIS A 9 -5.63 -5.68 -5.29
C HIS A 9 -6.27 -6.04 -6.63
N SER A 10 -5.68 -5.65 -7.77
CA SER A 10 -6.37 -5.60 -9.07
C SER A 10 -6.79 -6.97 -9.62
N ASN A 11 -6.08 -8.04 -9.26
CA ASN A 11 -6.36 -9.42 -9.74
C ASN A 11 -6.61 -10.45 -8.63
N LEU A 12 -6.56 -10.07 -7.36
CA LEU A 12 -6.73 -10.99 -6.24
C LEU A 12 -8.19 -11.01 -5.78
N THR A 13 -8.67 -12.18 -5.33
CA THR A 13 -9.86 -12.20 -4.46
C THR A 13 -9.44 -11.86 -3.04
N THR A 14 -10.36 -11.40 -2.21
CA THR A 14 -10.06 -11.04 -0.82
C THR A 14 -9.51 -12.24 -0.02
N GLU A 15 -9.97 -13.47 -0.33
CA GLU A 15 -9.46 -14.71 0.27
C GLU A 15 -8.00 -14.99 -0.12
N ASN A 16 -7.66 -14.82 -1.39
CA ASN A 16 -6.28 -15.01 -1.86
C ASN A 16 -5.35 -13.94 -1.28
N PHE A 17 -5.87 -12.73 -1.08
CA PHE A 17 -5.16 -11.66 -0.38
C PHE A 17 -4.77 -12.11 1.04
N VAL A 18 -5.72 -12.59 1.85
CA VAL A 18 -5.43 -13.05 3.23
C VAL A 18 -4.53 -14.29 3.26
N LYS A 19 -4.68 -15.23 2.31
CA LYS A 19 -3.76 -16.37 2.20
C LYS A 19 -2.33 -15.91 1.99
N LEU A 20 -2.13 -14.90 1.16
CA LEU A 20 -0.81 -14.34 0.87
C LEU A 20 -0.23 -13.63 2.11
N LEU A 21 -1.04 -12.82 2.80
CA LEU A 21 -0.62 -12.19 4.07
C LEU A 21 -0.16 -13.24 5.09
N ARG A 22 -0.96 -14.29 5.29
CA ARG A 22 -0.64 -15.39 6.24
C ARG A 22 0.62 -16.14 5.84
N LYS A 23 0.83 -16.40 4.55
CA LYS A 23 2.03 -17.07 4.03
C LYS A 23 3.31 -16.34 4.45
N TYR A 24 3.28 -15.01 4.50
CA TYR A 24 4.42 -14.17 4.89
C TYR A 24 4.37 -13.67 6.35
N GLY A 25 3.44 -14.19 7.16
CA GLY A 25 3.29 -13.80 8.56
C GLY A 25 2.84 -12.35 8.78
N VAL A 26 2.22 -11.73 7.76
CA VAL A 26 1.74 -10.35 7.83
C VAL A 26 0.40 -10.31 8.57
N ASN A 27 0.35 -9.52 9.64
CA ASN A 27 -0.85 -9.35 10.48
C ASN A 27 -1.41 -7.92 10.43
N CYS A 28 -0.83 -7.02 9.62
CA CYS A 28 -1.29 -5.64 9.49
C CYS A 28 -1.21 -5.19 8.04
N VAL A 29 -2.27 -4.54 7.56
CA VAL A 29 -2.36 -3.89 6.26
C VAL A 29 -2.55 -2.40 6.47
N VAL A 30 -1.70 -1.62 5.83
CA VAL A 30 -1.81 -0.16 5.76
C VAL A 30 -2.34 0.20 4.38
N ASP A 31 -3.54 0.77 4.31
CA ASP A 31 -4.15 1.25 3.07
C ASP A 31 -3.80 2.72 2.85
N VAL A 32 -2.93 2.98 1.89
CA VAL A 32 -2.46 4.33 1.52
C VAL A 32 -3.34 4.99 0.44
N ARG A 33 -4.43 4.35 -0.01
CA ARG A 33 -5.31 4.92 -1.04
C ARG A 33 -5.99 6.18 -0.53
N SER A 34 -5.85 7.30 -1.25
CA SER A 34 -6.56 8.56 -0.93
C SER A 34 -8.09 8.42 -0.98
N THR A 35 -8.59 7.49 -1.79
CA THR A 35 -10.02 7.23 -1.93
C THR A 35 -10.24 5.71 -2.03
N PRO A 36 -10.34 5.01 -0.90
CA PRO A 36 -10.52 3.55 -0.84
C PRO A 36 -11.98 3.16 -1.10
N TYR A 37 -12.54 3.65 -2.20
CA TYR A 37 -13.92 3.42 -2.61
C TYR A 37 -14.03 3.22 -4.14
N SER A 38 -14.75 2.18 -4.54
CA SER A 38 -15.03 1.82 -5.92
C SER A 38 -16.45 1.26 -6.06
N LYS A 39 -17.17 1.69 -7.08
CA LYS A 39 -18.47 1.10 -7.46
C LYS A 39 -18.32 -0.22 -8.21
N PHE A 40 -17.19 -0.43 -8.90
CA PHE A 40 -16.93 -1.61 -9.73
C PHE A 40 -16.35 -2.77 -8.93
N THR A 41 -15.67 -2.46 -7.82
CA THR A 41 -15.00 -3.43 -6.95
C THR A 41 -15.34 -3.17 -5.48
N PRO A 42 -16.63 -3.24 -5.10
CA PRO A 42 -17.09 -2.87 -3.76
C PRO A 42 -16.49 -3.73 -2.64
N GLN A 43 -16.05 -4.96 -2.94
CA GLN A 43 -15.33 -5.83 -2.00
C GLN A 43 -13.99 -5.26 -1.53
N PHE A 44 -13.44 -4.30 -2.27
CA PHE A 44 -12.19 -3.59 -1.94
C PHE A 44 -12.41 -2.19 -1.35
N ASN A 45 -13.65 -1.86 -1.01
CA ASN A 45 -13.96 -0.66 -0.26
C ASN A 45 -13.42 -0.79 1.17
N GLU A 46 -13.07 0.34 1.77
CA GLU A 46 -12.45 0.40 3.09
C GLU A 46 -13.23 -0.37 4.17
N MET A 47 -14.56 -0.21 4.23
CA MET A 47 -15.37 -0.82 5.29
C MET A 47 -15.41 -2.34 5.15
N GLU A 48 -15.56 -2.83 3.92
CA GLU A 48 -15.59 -4.23 3.53
C GLU A 48 -14.24 -4.89 3.81
N LEU A 49 -13.14 -4.26 3.40
CA LEU A 49 -11.79 -4.74 3.70
C LEU A 49 -11.50 -4.76 5.18
N LYS A 50 -11.80 -3.67 5.90
CA LYS A 50 -11.58 -3.58 7.34
C LYS A 50 -12.32 -4.69 8.08
N ASN A 51 -13.58 -4.91 7.75
CA ASN A 51 -14.38 -5.98 8.36
C ASN A 51 -13.79 -7.36 8.02
N PHE A 52 -13.46 -7.60 6.76
CA PHE A 52 -12.89 -8.86 6.30
C PHE A 52 -11.54 -9.18 6.95
N PHE A 53 -10.62 -8.21 7.01
CA PHE A 53 -9.31 -8.38 7.63
C PHE A 53 -9.41 -8.59 9.14
N ASN A 54 -10.25 -7.82 9.84
CA ASN A 54 -10.46 -7.99 11.28
C ASN A 54 -11.00 -9.38 11.62
N GLN A 55 -11.94 -9.91 10.84
CA GLN A 55 -12.45 -11.28 10.99
C GLN A 55 -11.39 -12.35 10.75
N ASN A 56 -10.33 -12.02 10.00
CA ASN A 56 -9.24 -12.92 9.66
C ASN A 56 -7.98 -12.74 10.52
N GLY A 57 -8.05 -11.91 11.58
CA GLY A 57 -6.93 -11.64 12.49
C GLY A 57 -5.86 -10.70 11.91
N VAL A 58 -6.23 -9.89 10.92
CA VAL A 58 -5.36 -8.89 10.28
C VAL A 58 -5.85 -7.49 10.63
N TYR A 59 -4.97 -6.67 11.19
CA TYR A 59 -5.27 -5.26 11.45
C TYR A 59 -5.32 -4.47 10.15
N TYR A 60 -6.29 -3.56 10.05
CA TYR A 60 -6.39 -2.64 8.92
C TYR A 60 -6.26 -1.19 9.40
N ILE A 61 -5.34 -0.45 8.79
CA ILE A 61 -5.07 0.96 9.08
C ILE A 61 -5.22 1.77 7.79
N GLY A 62 -6.18 2.70 7.74
CA GLY A 62 -6.30 3.66 6.65
C GLY A 62 -5.35 4.84 6.86
N MET A 63 -4.46 5.10 5.90
CA MET A 63 -3.49 6.21 5.91
C MET A 63 -3.48 7.00 4.59
N GLY A 64 -4.62 7.02 3.89
CA GLY A 64 -4.79 7.74 2.64
C GLY A 64 -4.61 9.26 2.74
N ARG A 65 -4.79 9.85 3.93
CA ARG A 65 -4.57 11.27 4.17
C ARG A 65 -3.07 11.60 4.28
N GLU A 66 -2.33 10.72 4.94
CA GLU A 66 -0.92 10.87 5.25
C GLU A 66 -0.06 10.53 4.02
N PHE A 67 -0.46 9.48 3.28
CA PHE A 67 0.36 8.85 2.24
C PHE A 67 -0.28 8.75 0.86
N GLY A 68 -1.55 9.11 0.72
CA GLY A 68 -2.21 9.02 -0.58
C GLY A 68 -1.69 10.02 -1.61
N ALA A 69 -1.71 9.59 -2.88
CA ALA A 69 -1.25 10.37 -4.02
C ALA A 69 -2.10 11.63 -4.28
N ARG A 70 -3.39 11.63 -3.93
CA ARG A 70 -4.22 12.83 -4.04
C ARG A 70 -3.99 13.73 -2.84
N ARG A 71 -3.29 14.85 -3.05
CA ARG A 71 -3.04 15.86 -2.01
C ARG A 71 -3.81 17.14 -2.35
N ASN A 72 -4.40 17.77 -1.33
CA ASN A 72 -5.15 19.02 -1.53
C ASN A 72 -4.24 20.23 -1.82
N ASN A 73 -2.92 20.07 -1.68
CA ASN A 73 -1.95 21.13 -1.91
C ASN A 73 -1.48 21.15 -3.37
N LYS A 74 -1.97 22.14 -4.14
CA LYS A 74 -1.64 22.32 -5.56
C LYS A 74 -0.14 22.55 -5.83
N LYS A 75 0.65 22.95 -4.83
CA LYS A 75 2.11 23.11 -4.97
C LYS A 75 2.87 21.79 -5.14
N LEU A 76 2.21 20.66 -4.88
CA LEU A 76 2.78 19.32 -5.01
C LEU A 76 2.57 18.72 -6.41
N TYR A 77 1.98 19.50 -7.30
CA TYR A 77 1.72 19.11 -8.67
C TYR A 77 2.66 19.89 -9.58
N THR A 78 3.21 19.19 -10.56
CA THR A 78 3.90 19.78 -11.70
C THR A 78 2.96 20.74 -12.44
N MET A 79 3.53 21.62 -13.27
CA MET A 79 2.73 22.55 -14.07
C MET A 79 1.76 21.82 -15.02
N ASP A 80 2.10 20.59 -15.41
CA ASP A 80 1.27 19.73 -16.26
C ASP A 80 0.20 18.94 -15.47
N GLY A 81 0.07 19.19 -14.17
CA GLY A 81 -0.97 18.60 -13.32
C GLY A 81 -0.69 17.17 -12.87
N TYR A 82 0.46 16.60 -13.23
CA TYR A 82 0.94 15.36 -12.61
C TYR A 82 1.38 15.68 -11.19
N LEU A 83 1.02 14.82 -10.24
CA LEU A 83 1.73 14.80 -8.97
C LEU A 83 3.21 14.57 -9.30
N ASP A 84 4.14 15.28 -8.67
CA ASP A 84 5.56 14.98 -8.89
C ASP A 84 5.84 13.62 -8.22
N ASN A 85 5.99 12.58 -9.03
CA ASN A 85 5.29 11.31 -8.81
C ASN A 85 5.92 10.33 -7.78
N GLU A 86 5.10 10.01 -6.78
CA GLU A 86 4.51 8.69 -6.52
C GLU A 86 5.33 7.52 -5.95
N ARG A 87 6.66 7.49 -5.96
CA ARG A 87 7.41 6.47 -5.17
C ARG A 87 7.94 7.02 -3.85
N MET A 88 8.10 8.34 -3.78
CA MET A 88 8.42 9.06 -2.55
C MET A 88 7.33 8.90 -1.49
N ALA A 89 6.06 8.74 -1.83
CA ALA A 89 5.00 8.64 -0.81
C ALA A 89 5.06 7.30 -0.04
N ASP A 90 5.17 6.17 -0.74
CA ASP A 90 5.34 4.85 -0.13
C ASP A 90 6.70 4.74 0.58
N TYR A 91 7.77 5.25 -0.05
CA TYR A 91 9.09 5.33 0.56
C TYR A 91 9.10 6.22 1.81
N PHE A 92 8.50 7.41 1.77
CA PHE A 92 8.47 8.36 2.87
C PHE A 92 7.58 7.84 4.00
N ALA A 93 6.48 7.16 3.68
CA ALA A 93 5.65 6.45 4.65
C ALA A 93 6.45 5.35 5.36
N ALA A 94 7.09 4.49 4.57
CA ALA A 94 7.91 3.40 5.04
C ALA A 94 9.10 3.92 5.87
N ASN A 95 9.74 5.00 5.44
CA ASN A 95 10.88 5.62 6.11
C ASN A 95 10.49 6.36 7.39
N MET A 96 9.32 7.01 7.43
CA MET A 96 8.78 7.62 8.65
C MET A 96 8.37 6.60 9.72
N ILE A 97 7.90 5.42 9.31
CA ILE A 97 7.46 4.38 10.24
C ILE A 97 8.64 3.49 10.69
N LEU A 98 9.63 3.23 9.82
CA LEU A 98 10.61 2.15 10.01
C LEU A 98 12.09 2.55 9.81
N GLY A 99 12.41 3.76 9.33
CA GLY A 99 13.78 4.17 8.99
C GLY A 99 14.21 3.73 7.58
N ASN A 100 15.51 3.48 7.34
CA ASN A 100 15.97 3.11 5.99
C ASN A 100 15.40 1.76 5.54
N VAL A 101 14.48 1.78 4.57
CA VAL A 101 13.67 0.62 4.15
C VAL A 101 14.16 -0.06 2.87
N TYR A 102 15.14 0.50 2.16
CA TYR A 102 15.62 -0.09 0.89
C TYR A 102 16.24 -1.47 1.06
N ASP A 103 16.82 -1.77 2.23
CA ASP A 103 17.39 -3.08 2.52
C ASP A 103 16.32 -4.16 2.81
N TYR A 104 15.04 -3.76 2.95
CA TYR A 104 13.97 -4.62 3.49
C TYR A 104 12.62 -4.51 2.75
N TYR A 105 12.60 -3.96 1.53
CA TYR A 105 11.41 -3.81 0.71
C TYR A 105 11.22 -5.00 -0.23
N TYR A 106 10.12 -5.73 -0.09
CA TYR A 106 9.77 -6.87 -0.95
C TYR A 106 8.39 -6.68 -1.57
N SER A 107 8.30 -6.70 -2.90
CA SER A 107 7.00 -6.82 -3.57
C SER A 107 6.53 -8.27 -3.46
N LEU A 108 5.30 -8.50 -2.97
CA LEU A 108 4.72 -9.84 -2.96
C LEU A 108 4.27 -10.30 -4.36
N GLU A 109 4.29 -9.39 -5.34
CA GLU A 109 3.87 -9.62 -6.71
C GLU A 109 5.04 -9.66 -7.71
N ASP A 110 6.24 -9.21 -7.32
CA ASP A 110 7.41 -9.10 -8.21
C ASP A 110 8.71 -9.44 -7.47
N GLU A 111 9.31 -10.60 -7.82
CA GLU A 111 10.56 -11.08 -7.24
C GLU A 111 11.80 -10.28 -7.70
N ASN A 112 11.72 -9.48 -8.78
CA ASN A 112 12.87 -8.80 -9.40
C ASN A 112 12.90 -7.27 -9.17
N PHE A 113 12.14 -6.77 -8.20
CA PHE A 113 11.90 -5.33 -8.05
C PHE A 113 13.15 -4.53 -7.65
N ILE A 114 14.10 -5.13 -6.91
CA ILE A 114 15.30 -4.45 -6.38
C ILE A 114 16.25 -4.01 -7.51
N ASP A 115 16.39 -4.81 -8.58
CA ASP A 115 17.38 -4.57 -9.64
C ASP A 115 17.04 -3.39 -10.58
N ARG A 116 15.82 -2.86 -10.53
CA ARG A 116 15.37 -1.74 -11.39
C ARG A 116 15.56 -0.36 -10.78
N ILE A 117 16.03 -0.27 -9.53
CA ILE A 117 16.21 0.99 -8.79
C ILE A 117 17.69 1.43 -8.80
N GLY A 118 18.58 0.59 -9.35
CA GLY A 118 20.02 0.85 -9.47
C GLY A 118 20.50 1.49 -10.78
N CYS A 119 19.74 2.42 -11.38
CA CYS A 119 20.19 3.28 -12.48
C CYS A 119 19.76 4.74 -12.25
#